data_AF-A0A556QDH5-F1
#
_entry.id   AF-A0A556QDH5-F1
#
_cell.length_a   1.000
_cell.length_b   1.000
_cell.length_c   1.000
_cell.angle_alpha   90.00
_cell.angle_beta   90.00
_cell.angle_gamma   90.00
#
_symmetry.space_group_name_H-M   'P 1'
#
loop_
_entity.id
_entity.type
_entity.pdbx_description
1 polymer ?
#
loop_
_entity_poly.entity_id
_entity_poly.type
_entity_poly.pdbx_seq_one_letter_code
_entity_poly.pdbx_strand_id
1 'polypeptide(L)'
;MSDLKRWAKIMITTAKANQLAVDWLGKAERDMNAFGSALPGHAEKAPTHLMILDALTEEHDFGWVFYWTSREYHETGDIRHALGGNAPLIVDRDDGSIHITGTAKRTTVYIDDYRKIKNGAQPAATDNAV
;
A
#
# COMPACT_ATOMS: atom_id res chain seq x y z
N MET A 1 -1.65 40.74 -17.76
CA MET A 1 -2.67 40.16 -16.86
C MET A 1 -3.07 38.77 -17.32
N SER A 2 -2.08 37.90 -17.44
CA SER A 2 -2.18 36.43 -17.49
C SER A 2 -1.43 35.95 -16.25
N ASP A 3 -1.78 34.79 -15.67
CA ASP A 3 -0.98 34.04 -14.67
C ASP A 3 -1.53 33.92 -13.25
N LEU A 4 -2.79 34.28 -12.98
CA LEU A 4 -3.42 33.96 -11.69
C LEU A 4 -4.38 32.75 -11.71
N LYS A 5 -4.52 32.06 -12.85
CA LYS A 5 -5.51 30.97 -13.01
C LYS A 5 -4.92 29.57 -13.08
N ARG A 6 -3.62 29.39 -12.81
CA ARG A 6 -2.99 28.08 -13.01
C ARG A 6 -2.76 27.24 -11.75
N TRP A 7 -2.17 27.68 -10.63
CA TRP A 7 -1.55 26.68 -9.71
C TRP A 7 -1.88 26.78 -8.22
N ALA A 8 -2.99 26.16 -7.83
CA ALA A 8 -2.95 25.29 -6.64
C ALA A 8 -3.25 23.88 -7.15
N LYS A 9 -2.21 23.07 -7.39
CA LYS A 9 -2.42 21.63 -7.55
C LYS A 9 -3.04 21.19 -6.22
N ILE A 10 -4.32 20.85 -6.24
CA ILE A 10 -5.01 20.38 -5.04
C ILE A 10 -4.44 19.00 -4.76
N MET A 11 -3.40 18.99 -3.93
CA MET A 11 -2.87 17.78 -3.32
C MET A 11 -3.98 17.10 -2.51
N ILE A 12 -4.01 15.77 -2.53
CA ILE A 12 -4.96 15.03 -1.73
C ILE A 12 -4.64 15.18 -0.24
N THR A 13 -5.66 15.08 0.60
CA THR A 13 -5.51 15.15 2.05
C THR A 13 -5.18 13.77 2.63
N THR A 14 -4.70 13.73 3.87
CA THR A 14 -4.52 12.48 4.62
C THR A 14 -5.82 11.66 4.68
N ALA A 15 -6.96 12.32 4.88
CA ALA A 15 -8.27 11.65 4.88
C ALA A 15 -8.57 10.99 3.52
N LYS A 16 -8.24 11.67 2.41
CA LYS A 16 -8.41 11.08 1.07
C LYS A 16 -7.42 9.94 0.81
N ALA A 17 -6.17 10.07 1.25
CA ALA A 17 -5.17 9.01 1.14
C ALA A 17 -5.60 7.75 1.92
N ASN A 18 -6.10 7.93 3.15
CA ASN A 18 -6.64 6.84 3.94
C ASN A 18 -7.83 6.15 3.25
N GLN A 19 -8.77 6.93 2.70
CA GLN A 19 -9.88 6.35 1.94
C GLN A 19 -9.40 5.53 0.74
N LEU A 20 -8.41 6.03 -0.01
CA LEU A 20 -7.82 5.31 -1.14
C LEU A 20 -7.15 4.00 -0.71
N ALA A 21 -6.42 4.01 0.40
CA ALA A 21 -5.81 2.81 0.97
C ALA A 21 -6.87 1.79 1.43
N VAL A 22 -7.93 2.24 2.10
CA VAL A 22 -9.07 1.40 2.52
C VAL A 22 -9.79 0.80 1.31
N ASP A 23 -10.06 1.59 0.27
CA ASP A 23 -10.73 1.12 -0.95
C ASP A 23 -9.90 0.05 -1.66
N TRP A 24 -8.58 0.27 -1.77
CA TRP A 24 -7.65 -0.70 -2.32
C TRP A 24 -7.63 -1.98 -1.48
N LEU A 25 -7.56 -1.84 -0.15
CA LEU A 25 -7.50 -2.97 0.77
C LEU A 25 -8.78 -3.80 0.73
N GLY A 26 -9.94 -3.15 0.63
CA GLY A 26 -11.23 -3.83 0.45
C GLY A 26 -11.30 -4.61 -0.86
N LYS A 27 -10.65 -4.14 -1.93
CA LYS A 27 -10.51 -4.93 -3.16
C LYS A 27 -9.59 -6.13 -2.95
N ALA A 28 -8.43 -5.92 -2.34
CA ALA A 28 -7.47 -6.99 -2.04
C ALA A 28 -8.09 -8.08 -1.15
N GLU A 29 -8.88 -7.69 -0.14
CA GLU A 29 -9.62 -8.60 0.74
C GLU A 29 -10.58 -9.48 -0.06
N ARG A 30 -11.38 -8.89 -0.96
CA ARG A 30 -12.30 -9.64 -1.81
C ARG A 30 -11.55 -10.62 -2.71
N ASP A 31 -10.46 -10.18 -3.35
CA ASP A 31 -9.67 -11.03 -4.23
C ASP A 31 -9.04 -12.20 -3.45
N MET A 32 -8.52 -11.95 -2.25
CA MET A 32 -7.94 -12.97 -1.37
C MET A 32 -8.99 -13.98 -0.87
N ASN A 33 -10.18 -13.50 -0.49
CA ASN A 33 -11.26 -14.37 -0.05
C ASN A 33 -11.88 -15.16 -1.21
N ALA A 34 -11.82 -14.65 -2.45
CA ALA A 34 -12.25 -15.37 -3.64
C ALA A 34 -11.22 -16.42 -4.12
N PHE A 35 -9.98 -16.37 -3.64
CA PHE A 35 -8.96 -17.33 -4.03
C PHE A 35 -9.36 -18.77 -3.63
N GLY A 36 -9.33 -19.68 -4.60
CA GLY A 36 -9.77 -21.06 -4.39
C GLY A 36 -11.28 -21.23 -4.27
N SER A 37 -12.09 -20.24 -4.65
CA SER A 37 -13.57 -20.30 -4.59
C SER A 37 -14.21 -21.45 -5.36
N ALA A 38 -13.51 -22.00 -6.35
CA ALA A 38 -13.94 -23.19 -7.08
C ALA A 38 -13.61 -24.53 -6.38
N LEU A 39 -12.85 -24.52 -5.29
CA LEU A 39 -12.42 -25.73 -4.59
C LEU A 39 -13.48 -26.19 -3.58
N PRO A 40 -13.65 -27.52 -3.38
CA PRO A 40 -14.51 -28.04 -2.32
C PRO A 40 -14.10 -27.49 -0.95
N GLY A 41 -15.09 -27.18 -0.10
CA GLY A 41 -14.86 -26.65 1.25
C GLY A 41 -14.53 -25.15 1.31
N HIS A 42 -14.41 -24.44 0.18
CA HIS A 42 -14.17 -22.99 0.20
C HIS A 42 -15.28 -22.21 0.90
N ALA A 43 -16.54 -22.55 0.64
CA ALA A 43 -17.70 -21.88 1.25
C ALA A 43 -17.76 -22.01 2.78
N GLU A 44 -17.02 -22.97 3.36
CA GLU A 44 -16.92 -23.19 4.81
C GLU A 44 -15.77 -22.39 5.43
N LYS A 45 -14.86 -21.83 4.62
CA LYS A 45 -13.74 -21.02 5.09
C LYS A 45 -14.26 -19.67 5.57
N ALA A 46 -13.94 -19.33 6.82
CA ALA A 46 -14.17 -17.98 7.33
C ALA A 46 -13.41 -16.94 6.48
N PRO A 47 -14.04 -15.82 6.12
CA PRO A 47 -13.36 -14.76 5.39
C PRO A 47 -12.23 -14.20 6.25
N THR A 48 -11.11 -13.86 5.61
CA THR A 48 -10.07 -13.06 6.24
C THR A 48 -10.44 -11.60 6.11
N HIS A 49 -10.36 -10.85 7.20
CA HIS A 49 -10.52 -9.41 7.18
C HIS A 49 -9.18 -8.69 7.23
N LEU A 50 -8.99 -7.70 6.37
CA LEU A 50 -7.80 -6.90 6.30
C LEU A 50 -8.00 -5.57 7.04
N MET A 51 -6.92 -5.07 7.65
CA MET A 51 -6.92 -3.77 8.29
C MET A 51 -5.61 -3.02 8.06
N ILE A 52 -5.72 -1.69 8.00
CA ILE A 52 -4.57 -0.79 8.04
C ILE A 52 -4.05 -0.74 9.49
N LEU A 53 -2.73 -0.71 9.63
CA LEU A 53 -2.04 -0.53 10.90
C LEU A 53 -1.75 0.97 11.08
N ASP A 54 -2.74 1.72 11.56
CA ASP A 54 -2.67 3.19 11.67
C ASP A 54 -1.43 3.67 12.42
N ALA A 55 -1.03 2.96 13.48
CA ALA A 55 0.15 3.27 14.28
C ALA A 55 1.49 3.12 13.52
N LEU A 56 1.49 2.40 12.39
CA LEU A 56 2.64 2.21 11.52
C LEU A 56 2.58 3.06 10.25
N THR A 57 1.47 3.77 10.01
CA THR A 57 1.35 4.64 8.84
C THR A 57 2.38 5.76 8.90
N GLU A 58 3.17 5.89 7.84
CA GLU A 58 4.23 6.91 7.74
C GLU A 58 3.81 8.02 6.78
N GLU A 59 3.99 9.27 7.17
CA GLU A 59 3.87 10.43 6.27
C GLU A 59 5.26 10.86 5.80
N HIS A 60 5.38 11.07 4.48
CA HIS A 60 6.58 11.47 3.77
C HIS A 60 6.33 12.74 2.95
N ASP A 61 7.40 13.33 2.45
CA ASP A 61 7.38 14.49 1.55
C ASP A 61 6.56 14.23 0.28
N PHE A 62 6.59 12.99 -0.23
CA PHE A 62 5.83 12.59 -1.42
C PHE A 62 4.37 12.18 -1.15
N GLY A 63 3.99 11.87 0.10
CA GLY A 63 2.71 11.23 0.40
C GLY A 63 2.75 10.33 1.63
N TRP A 64 2.13 9.16 1.55
CA TRP A 64 1.96 8.26 2.71
C TRP A 64 2.37 6.83 2.39
N VAL A 65 2.80 6.10 3.42
CA VAL A 65 3.06 4.66 3.37
C VAL A 65 2.11 3.98 4.35
N PHE A 66 1.26 3.09 3.85
CA PHE A 66 0.31 2.33 4.65
C PHE A 66 0.76 0.88 4.80
N TYR A 67 0.81 0.43 6.05
CA TYR A 67 1.02 -0.96 6.41
C TYR A 67 -0.32 -1.58 6.77
N TRP A 68 -0.47 -2.87 6.50
CA TRP A 68 -1.74 -3.56 6.70
C TRP A 68 -1.50 -5.05 6.98
N THR A 69 -2.46 -5.70 7.61
CA THR A 69 -2.39 -7.12 7.98
C THR A 69 -3.79 -7.72 8.14
N SER A 70 -3.89 -9.01 8.48
CA SER A 70 -5.15 -9.63 8.92
C SER A 70 -5.55 -9.07 10.28
N ARG A 71 -6.82 -8.68 10.40
CA ARG A 71 -7.43 -8.26 11.65
C ARG A 71 -7.30 -9.33 12.72
N GLU A 72 -7.63 -10.58 12.38
CA GLU A 72 -7.61 -11.71 13.30
C GLU A 72 -6.18 -11.95 13.83
N TYR A 73 -5.17 -11.88 12.96
CA TYR A 73 -3.78 -11.98 13.40
C TYR A 73 -3.38 -10.82 14.31
N HIS A 74 -3.77 -9.58 13.98
CA HIS A 74 -3.45 -8.42 14.80
C HIS A 74 -4.08 -8.49 16.20
N GLU A 75 -5.33 -8.92 16.28
CA GLU A 75 -6.11 -8.98 17.53
C GLU A 75 -5.72 -10.18 18.41
N THR A 76 -5.37 -11.31 17.81
CA THR A 76 -5.17 -12.58 18.54
C THR A 76 -3.71 -13.04 18.62
N GLY A 77 -2.85 -12.59 17.70
CA GLY A 77 -1.49 -13.10 17.53
C GLY A 77 -1.39 -14.51 16.95
N ASP A 78 -2.51 -15.12 16.54
CA ASP A 78 -2.51 -16.48 16.01
C ASP A 78 -1.92 -16.52 14.60
N ILE A 79 -0.75 -17.15 14.49
CA ILE A 79 0.03 -17.25 13.24
C ILE A 79 -0.74 -17.89 12.08
N ARG A 80 -1.80 -18.67 12.34
CA ARG A 80 -2.65 -19.24 11.29
C ARG A 80 -3.39 -18.18 10.47
N HIS A 81 -3.56 -16.99 11.05
CA HIS A 81 -4.16 -15.83 10.40
C HIS A 81 -3.11 -14.85 9.86
N ALA A 82 -1.81 -15.09 10.11
CA ALA A 82 -0.76 -14.22 9.62
C ALA A 82 -0.70 -14.22 8.09
N LEU A 83 -0.47 -13.05 7.52
CA LEU A 83 -0.29 -12.90 6.08
C LEU A 83 1.18 -13.06 5.71
N GLY A 84 1.42 -13.83 4.64
CA GLY A 84 2.71 -13.87 3.97
C GLY A 84 2.68 -12.99 2.74
N GLY A 85 3.68 -12.12 2.58
CA GLY A 85 3.88 -11.36 1.35
C GLY A 85 3.03 -10.10 1.20
N ASN A 86 2.33 -9.64 2.24
CA ASN A 86 1.62 -8.36 2.25
C ASN A 86 2.63 -7.19 2.21
N ALA A 87 2.74 -6.55 1.05
CA ALA A 87 3.63 -5.41 0.85
C ALA A 87 2.96 -4.10 1.28
N PRO A 88 3.70 -3.15 1.88
CA PRO A 88 3.22 -1.79 2.12
C PRO A 88 2.74 -1.08 0.85
N LEU A 89 1.80 -0.16 1.01
CA LEU A 89 1.24 0.66 -0.06
C LEU A 89 1.78 2.09 0.05
N ILE A 90 2.25 2.65 -1.05
CA ILE A 90 2.55 4.07 -1.17
C ILE A 90 1.35 4.77 -1.81
N VAL A 91 0.90 5.87 -1.24
CA VAL A 91 -0.11 6.75 -1.83
C VAL A 91 0.49 8.12 -2.11
N ASP A 92 0.51 8.52 -3.38
CA ASP A 92 1.06 9.80 -3.82
C ASP A 92 0.13 10.97 -3.41
N ARG A 93 0.70 12.00 -2.80
CA ARG A 93 -0.03 13.22 -2.40
C ARG A 93 -0.54 14.06 -3.57
N ASP A 94 0.12 13.98 -4.72
CA ASP A 94 -0.18 14.83 -5.86
C ASP A 94 -1.46 14.42 -6.59
N ASP A 95 -1.70 13.12 -6.71
CA ASP A 95 -2.76 12.56 -7.55
C ASP A 95 -3.51 11.38 -6.92
N GLY A 96 -3.05 10.88 -5.77
CA GLY A 96 -3.62 9.72 -5.11
C GLY A 96 -3.30 8.38 -5.77
N SER A 97 -2.31 8.32 -6.66
CA SER A 97 -1.84 7.06 -7.25
C SER A 97 -1.31 6.12 -6.17
N ILE A 98 -1.67 4.84 -6.28
CA ILE A 98 -1.26 3.79 -5.34
C ILE A 98 -0.15 2.97 -5.98
N HIS A 99 0.98 2.85 -5.28
CA HIS A 99 2.14 2.07 -5.70
C HIS A 99 2.36 0.95 -4.67
N ILE A 100 2.22 -0.30 -5.12
CA ILE A 100 2.46 -1.46 -4.28
C ILE A 100 3.96 -1.72 -4.26
N THR A 101 4.54 -1.81 -3.06
CA THR A 101 5.97 -2.13 -2.90
C THR A 101 6.23 -3.63 -3.13
N GLY A 102 7.49 -4.05 -3.02
CA GLY A 102 7.83 -5.48 -2.95
C GLY A 102 8.06 -5.95 -1.52
N THR A 103 8.25 -7.25 -1.36
CA THR A 103 8.62 -7.88 -0.07
C THR A 103 10.04 -8.47 -0.08
N ALA A 104 10.78 -8.30 -1.17
CA ALA A 104 12.13 -8.84 -1.34
C ALA A 104 13.21 -8.02 -0.64
N LYS A 105 12.95 -6.74 -0.35
CA LYS A 105 13.85 -5.82 0.34
C LYS A 105 13.14 -5.18 1.54
N ARG A 106 13.90 -4.47 2.39
CA ARG A 106 13.31 -3.63 3.44
C ARG A 106 12.45 -2.53 2.83
N THR A 107 11.37 -2.16 3.50
CA THR A 107 10.44 -1.11 3.04
C THR A 107 11.14 0.20 2.71
N THR A 108 12.14 0.59 3.51
CA THR A 108 12.92 1.82 3.30
C THR A 108 13.56 1.91 1.92
N VAL A 109 13.97 0.77 1.34
CA VAL A 109 14.55 0.75 -0.02
C VAL A 109 13.49 1.15 -1.06
N TYR A 110 12.28 0.62 -0.94
CA TYR A 110 11.19 0.96 -1.86
C TYR A 110 10.73 2.42 -1.70
N ILE A 111 10.70 2.92 -0.46
CA ILE A 111 10.41 4.33 -0.16
C ILE A 111 11.43 5.25 -0.84
N ASP A 112 12.72 4.95 -0.70
CA ASP A 112 13.79 5.75 -1.28
C ASP A 112 13.79 5.69 -2.81
N ASP A 113 13.55 4.52 -3.38
CA ASP A 113 13.47 4.35 -4.84
C ASP A 113 12.26 5.08 -5.42
N TYR A 114 11.11 5.01 -4.76
CA TYR A 114 9.93 5.79 -5.13
C TYR A 114 10.21 7.29 -5.07
N ARG A 115 10.84 7.77 -3.99
CA ARG A 115 11.22 9.18 -3.83
C ARG A 115 12.14 9.66 -4.96
N LYS A 116 13.13 8.85 -5.36
CA LYS A 116 14.02 9.16 -6.49
C LYS A 116 13.24 9.30 -7.79
N ILE A 117 12.39 8.31 -8.11
CA ILE A 117 11.58 8.31 -9.34
C ILE A 117 10.70 9.56 -9.39
N LYS A 118 10.02 9.89 -8.29
CA LYS A 118 9.15 11.07 -8.21
C LYS A 118 9.91 12.39 -8.41
N ASN A 119 11.12 12.47 -7.86
CA ASN A 119 11.98 13.66 -8.00
C ASN A 119 12.71 13.73 -9.36
N GLY A 120 12.42 12.82 -10.30
CA GLY A 120 13.10 12.76 -11.59
C GLY A 120 14.54 12.26 -11.51
N ALA A 121 14.96 11.71 -10.38
CA ALA A 121 16.23 11.02 -10.28
C ALA A 121 16.10 9.65 -10.95
N GLN A 122 16.88 9.45 -12.01
CA GLN A 122 17.00 8.15 -12.69
C GLN A 122 17.25 7.06 -11.64
N PRO A 123 16.55 5.90 -11.68
CA PRO A 123 16.94 4.78 -10.83
C PRO A 123 18.42 4.46 -11.09
N ALA A 124 19.21 4.41 -10.01
CA ALA A 124 20.57 3.89 -10.10
C ALA A 124 20.46 2.50 -10.71
N ALA A 125 21.08 2.31 -11.88
CA ALA A 125 21.19 1.01 -12.51
C ALA A 125 21.68 0.02 -11.44
N THR A 126 20.91 -1.03 -11.19
CA THR A 126 21.40 -2.13 -10.37
C THR A 126 22.48 -2.82 -11.19
N ASP A 127 23.74 -2.45 -10.95
CA ASP A 127 24.89 -3.27 -11.25
C ASP A 127 24.77 -4.55 -10.41
N ASN A 128 24.07 -5.53 -10.97
CA ASN A 128 24.27 -6.92 -10.58
C ASN A 128 25.26 -7.53 -11.56
N ALA A 129 26.52 -7.15 -11.38
CA ALA A 129 27.66 -8.02 -11.65
C ALA A 129 28.18 -8.46 -10.28
N VAL A 130 27.82 -9.66 -9.83
CA VAL A 130 28.70 -10.86 -9.69
C VAL A 130 27.79 -12.08 -9.51
#